data_AF-A0A4U2Z2P1-F1
#
_entry.id   AF-A0A4U2Z2P1-F1
#
_cell.length_a   1.000
_cell.length_b   1.000
_cell.length_c   1.000
_cell.angle_alpha   90.00
_cell.angle_beta   90.00
_cell.angle_gamma   90.00
#
_symmetry.space_group_name_H-M   'P 1'
#
loop_
_entity.id
_entity.type
_entity.pdbx_description
1 polymer ?
#
loop_
_entity_poly.entity_id
_entity_poly.type
_entity_poly.pdbx_seq_one_letter_code
_entity_poly.pdbx_strand_id
1 'polypeptide(L)'
;MTTKEAMHIYFQMRKEVATTALDFLFKTTISSDDNLIIYDGEVDEDEYISWKPVEMTVTQDFTSLEDEFDTSFHDYFNSYWFVDLDGFFKEHYISLESVLPNIEISTFRESLKGYKKITLIV
;
A
#
# COMPACT_ATOMS: atom_id res chain seq x y z
N MET A 1 -16.58 6.64 -10.23
CA MET A 1 -15.87 5.59 -9.48
C MET A 1 -14.81 6.27 -8.66
N THR A 2 -14.89 6.15 -7.35
CA THR A 2 -13.91 6.70 -6.39
C THR A 2 -12.67 5.79 -6.33
N THR A 3 -11.55 6.30 -5.82
CA THR A 3 -10.34 5.50 -5.57
C THR A 3 -10.64 4.31 -4.66
N LYS A 4 -11.43 4.54 -3.62
CA LYS A 4 -11.86 3.49 -2.68
C LYS A 4 -12.68 2.39 -3.37
N GLU A 5 -13.63 2.74 -4.24
CA GLU A 5 -14.40 1.78 -5.03
C GLU A 5 -13.49 0.98 -5.99
N ALA A 6 -12.56 1.66 -6.66
CA ALA A 6 -11.62 1.02 -7.57
C ALA A 6 -10.70 0.02 -6.84
N MET A 7 -10.18 0.40 -5.68
CA MET A 7 -9.36 -0.49 -4.85
C MET A 7 -10.16 -1.65 -4.29
N HIS A 8 -11.41 -1.42 -3.88
CA HIS A 8 -12.30 -2.51 -3.47
C HIS A 8 -12.46 -3.56 -4.58
N ILE A 9 -12.78 -3.11 -5.80
CA ILE A 9 -12.91 -3.99 -6.97
C ILE A 9 -11.59 -4.72 -7.23
N TYR A 10 -10.47 -4.00 -7.22
CA TYR A 10 -9.15 -4.59 -7.43
C TYR A 10 -8.83 -5.68 -6.40
N PHE A 11 -9.08 -5.44 -5.11
CA PHE A 11 -8.84 -6.42 -4.06
C PHE A 11 -9.75 -7.65 -4.18
N GLN A 12 -11.00 -7.49 -4.62
CA GLN A 12 -11.87 -8.63 -4.92
C GLN A 12 -11.28 -9.48 -6.05
N MET A 13 -10.85 -8.84 -7.15
CA MET A 13 -10.22 -9.54 -8.27
C MET A 13 -8.91 -10.24 -7.84
N ARG A 14 -8.04 -9.56 -7.08
CA ARG A 14 -6.79 -10.13 -6.56
C ARG A 14 -7.07 -11.33 -5.65
N LYS A 15 -8.12 -11.26 -4.83
CA LYS A 15 -8.55 -12.37 -3.96
C LYS A 15 -9.02 -13.58 -4.78
N GLU A 16 -9.84 -13.38 -5.81
CA GLU A 16 -10.27 -14.47 -6.71
C GLU A 16 -9.05 -15.17 -7.31
N VAL A 17 -8.08 -14.41 -7.82
CA VAL A 17 -6.83 -14.94 -8.36
C VAL A 17 -6.03 -15.69 -7.28
N ALA A 18 -5.90 -15.13 -6.07
CA ALA A 18 -5.16 -15.76 -4.98
C ALA A 18 -5.72 -17.13 -4.59
N THR A 19 -7.05 -17.31 -4.62
CA THR A 19 -7.68 -18.61 -4.32
C THR A 19 -7.36 -19.71 -5.35
N THR A 20 -6.80 -19.35 -6.51
CA THR A 20 -6.43 -20.29 -7.59
C THR A 20 -4.97 -20.75 -7.55
N ALA A 21 -4.34 -20.72 -6.37
CA ALA A 21 -2.91 -21.07 -6.10
C ALA A 21 -1.89 -19.93 -6.25
N LEU A 22 -2.34 -18.68 -6.09
CA LEU A 22 -1.47 -17.49 -6.02
C LEU A 22 -1.64 -16.80 -4.66
N ASP A 23 -1.68 -17.58 -3.58
CA ASP A 23 -1.85 -17.09 -2.21
C ASP A 23 -0.72 -16.15 -1.78
N PHE A 24 0.48 -16.30 -2.37
CA PHE A 24 1.61 -15.40 -2.17
C PHE A 24 1.30 -13.92 -2.49
N LEU A 25 0.27 -13.64 -3.29
CA LEU A 25 -0.18 -12.27 -3.56
C LEU A 25 -0.67 -11.55 -2.29
N PHE A 26 -0.92 -12.29 -1.21
CA PHE A 26 -1.29 -11.77 0.10
C PHE A 26 -0.32 -12.24 1.18
N LYS A 27 0.94 -12.49 0.81
CA LYS A 27 2.03 -12.79 1.74
C LYS A 27 3.12 -11.74 1.64
N THR A 28 3.82 -11.52 2.76
CA THR A 28 4.94 -10.58 2.85
C THR A 28 5.92 -11.09 3.89
N THR A 29 7.19 -10.73 3.76
CA THR A 29 8.14 -10.87 4.86
C THR A 29 7.81 -9.86 5.95
N ILE A 30 8.08 -10.20 7.21
CA ILE A 30 7.88 -9.27 8.33
C ILE A 30 8.94 -8.16 8.23
N SER A 31 8.49 -6.91 8.08
CA SER A 31 9.37 -5.74 8.09
C SER A 31 9.45 -5.04 9.46
N SER A 32 8.55 -5.37 10.39
CA SER A 32 8.54 -4.85 11.77
C SER A 32 7.83 -5.83 12.73
N ASP A 33 8.25 -5.86 13.99
CA ASP A 33 7.65 -6.69 15.06
C ASP A 33 6.22 -6.26 15.46
N ASP A 34 5.64 -5.28 14.75
CA ASP A 34 4.32 -4.75 15.07
C ASP A 34 3.22 -5.66 14.52
N ASN A 35 2.35 -6.12 15.42
CA ASN A 35 1.15 -6.88 15.04
C ASN A 35 0.10 -5.92 14.44
N LEU A 36 0.25 -5.61 13.15
CA LEU A 36 -0.64 -4.72 12.42
C LEU A 36 -2.00 -5.40 12.18
N ILE A 37 -3.09 -4.61 12.21
CA ILE A 37 -4.47 -5.09 11.95
C ILE A 37 -4.65 -5.75 10.56
N ILE A 38 -3.72 -5.50 9.65
CA ILE A 38 -3.71 -6.05 8.30
C ILE A 38 -3.09 -7.45 8.24
N TYR A 39 -2.31 -7.88 9.23
CA TYR A 39 -1.76 -9.22 9.26
C TYR A 39 -2.81 -10.25 9.69
N ASP A 40 -2.73 -11.45 9.11
CA ASP A 40 -3.69 -12.53 9.30
C ASP A 40 -2.95 -13.85 9.55
N GLY A 41 -3.13 -14.42 10.74
CA GLY A 41 -2.48 -15.67 11.14
C GLY A 41 -1.08 -15.46 11.75
N GLU A 42 -0.25 -16.50 11.63
CA GLU A 42 1.11 -16.56 12.14
C GLU A 42 2.11 -16.60 10.99
N VAL A 43 3.38 -16.37 11.33
CA VAL A 43 4.50 -16.51 10.41
C VAL A 43 4.67 -17.97 10.02
N ASP A 44 4.82 -18.24 8.73
CA ASP A 44 5.07 -19.59 8.22
C ASP A 44 6.55 -19.99 8.31
N GLU A 45 6.86 -21.23 7.91
CA GLU A 45 8.21 -21.81 7.99
C GLU A 45 9.24 -21.06 7.12
N ASP A 46 8.78 -20.30 6.13
CA ASP A 46 9.60 -19.53 5.19
C ASP A 46 9.70 -18.04 5.60
N GLU A 47 9.34 -17.71 6.84
CA GLU A 47 9.35 -16.34 7.40
C GLU A 47 8.37 -15.35 6.73
N TYR A 48 7.32 -15.87 6.10
CA TYR A 48 6.24 -15.05 5.53
C TYR A 48 5.02 -14.98 6.46
N ILE A 49 4.35 -13.84 6.45
CA ILE A 49 3.05 -13.65 7.10
C ILE A 49 1.99 -13.30 6.06
N SER A 50 0.77 -13.81 6.23
CA SER A 50 -0.35 -13.42 5.38
C SER A 50 -0.90 -12.07 5.80
N TRP A 51 -1.40 -11.30 4.84
CA TRP A 51 -2.04 -10.01 5.09
C TRP A 51 -3.33 -9.86 4.30
N LYS A 52 -4.21 -8.98 4.75
CA LYS A 52 -5.46 -8.63 4.08
C LYS A 52 -5.65 -7.13 4.01
N PRO A 53 -6.21 -6.61 2.90
CA PRO A 53 -6.55 -5.20 2.81
C PRO A 53 -7.67 -4.88 3.79
N VAL A 54 -7.51 -3.79 4.53
CA VAL A 54 -8.51 -3.33 5.51
C VAL A 54 -8.99 -1.95 5.10
N GLU A 55 -10.28 -1.79 4.83
CA GLU A 55 -10.83 -0.48 4.47
C GLU A 55 -10.62 0.51 5.62
N MET A 56 -10.16 1.71 5.27
CA MET A 56 -9.97 2.77 6.24
C MET A 56 -11.30 3.39 6.66
N THR A 57 -11.51 3.41 7.97
CA THR A 57 -12.62 4.08 8.65
C THR A 57 -12.22 5.40 9.31
N VAL A 58 -10.92 5.69 9.34
CA VAL A 58 -10.32 6.90 9.89
C VAL A 58 -9.53 7.62 8.80
N THR A 59 -9.71 8.93 8.73
CA THR A 59 -9.02 9.81 7.78
C THR A 59 -7.73 10.33 8.39
N GLN A 60 -6.63 10.13 7.69
CA GLN A 60 -5.33 10.73 7.94
C GLN A 60 -5.25 12.12 7.31
N ASP A 61 -4.61 13.05 8.03
CA ASP A 61 -4.38 14.40 7.56
C ASP A 61 -3.05 14.51 6.80
N PHE A 62 -3.15 14.74 5.49
CA PHE A 62 -2.01 14.96 4.59
C PHE A 62 -1.84 16.42 4.19
N THR A 63 -2.66 17.35 4.69
CA THR A 63 -2.73 18.74 4.22
C THR A 63 -1.33 19.39 4.12
N SER A 64 -0.50 19.21 5.15
CA SER A 64 0.86 19.78 5.16
C SER A 64 1.79 19.23 4.07
N LEU A 65 1.62 17.98 3.65
CA LEU A 65 2.37 17.42 2.51
C LEU A 65 1.77 17.85 1.19
N GLU A 66 0.44 17.87 1.09
CA GLU A 66 -0.24 18.29 -0.12
C GLU A 66 0.15 19.73 -0.48
N ASP A 67 0.25 20.62 0.52
CA ASP A 67 0.75 22.00 0.36
C ASP A 67 2.24 22.05 -0.05
N GLU A 68 3.09 21.15 0.50
CA GLU A 68 4.54 21.12 0.20
C GLU A 68 4.83 20.62 -1.23
N PHE A 69 4.03 19.68 -1.72
CA PHE A 69 4.25 18.98 -2.99
C PHE A 69 3.28 19.39 -4.11
N ASP A 70 2.27 20.21 -3.83
CA ASP A 70 1.22 20.61 -4.78
C ASP A 70 0.56 19.38 -5.44
N THR A 71 0.20 18.39 -4.62
CA THR A 71 -0.35 17.10 -5.07
C THR A 71 -1.29 16.56 -4.01
N SER A 72 -2.46 16.04 -4.41
CA SER A 72 -3.38 15.39 -3.48
C SER A 72 -3.00 13.92 -3.25
N PHE A 73 -2.89 13.55 -1.99
CA PHE A 73 -2.64 12.19 -1.50
C PHE A 73 -3.88 11.59 -0.83
N HIS A 74 -4.85 12.45 -0.48
CA HIS A 74 -5.98 12.13 0.38
C HIS A 74 -6.75 10.87 -0.08
N ASP A 75 -7.10 10.78 -1.36
CA ASP A 75 -7.96 9.70 -1.86
C ASP A 75 -7.30 8.32 -1.81
N TYR A 76 -6.00 8.25 -2.08
CA TYR A 76 -5.24 6.98 -2.09
C TYR A 76 -4.93 6.53 -0.67
N PHE A 77 -4.32 7.39 0.14
CA PHE A 77 -3.87 7.07 1.50
C PHE A 77 -5.00 7.01 2.55
N ASN A 78 -6.24 7.36 2.18
CA ASN A 78 -7.43 7.21 3.03
C ASN A 78 -8.44 6.18 2.55
N SER A 79 -8.00 5.26 1.69
CA SER A 79 -8.87 4.21 1.12
C SER A 79 -8.78 2.90 1.90
N TYR A 80 -7.59 2.29 1.95
CA TYR A 80 -7.31 0.97 2.52
C TYR A 80 -5.92 0.94 3.14
N TRP A 81 -5.79 0.17 4.22
CA TRP A 81 -4.52 -0.34 4.72
C TRP A 81 -4.12 -1.60 3.94
N PHE A 82 -2.88 -1.68 3.47
CA PHE A 82 -2.32 -2.85 2.78
C PHE A 82 -0.78 -2.84 2.80
N VAL A 83 -0.18 -4.01 2.66
CA VAL A 83 1.28 -4.16 2.71
C VAL A 83 1.93 -4.01 1.35
N ASP A 84 1.48 -4.77 0.36
CA ASP A 84 2.10 -4.77 -0.96
C ASP A 84 1.04 -4.75 -2.07
N LEU A 85 1.27 -3.88 -3.05
CA LEU A 85 0.46 -3.76 -4.23
C LEU A 85 1.35 -3.60 -5.45
N ASP A 86 1.87 -4.73 -5.89
CA ASP A 86 2.69 -4.85 -7.08
C ASP A 86 2.06 -5.76 -8.14
N GLY A 87 2.59 -5.67 -9.35
CA GLY A 87 2.26 -6.56 -10.45
C GLY A 87 2.65 -6.01 -11.81
N PHE A 88 2.42 -6.81 -12.84
CA PHE A 88 2.68 -6.40 -14.21
C PHE A 88 1.46 -5.75 -14.85
N PHE A 89 1.64 -4.55 -15.38
CA PHE A 89 0.74 -3.94 -16.34
C PHE A 89 1.41 -3.91 -17.71
N LYS A 90 0.95 -4.79 -18.62
CA LYS A 90 1.63 -5.08 -19.89
C LYS A 90 3.07 -5.56 -19.61
N GLU A 91 4.06 -4.87 -20.15
CA GLU A 91 5.49 -5.19 -19.98
C GLU A 91 6.14 -4.41 -18.83
N HIS A 92 5.36 -3.62 -18.08
CA HIS A 92 5.86 -2.81 -16.98
C HIS A 92 5.47 -3.42 -15.65
N TYR A 93 6.48 -3.68 -14.81
CA TYR A 93 6.25 -3.93 -13.41
C TYR A 93 5.90 -2.61 -12.72
N ILE A 94 4.79 -2.60 -12.01
CA ILE A 94 4.30 -1.48 -11.22
C ILE A 94 4.25 -1.96 -9.78
N SER A 95 4.76 -1.16 -8.86
CA SER A 95 4.58 -1.32 -7.42
C SER A 95 4.03 -0.01 -6.88
N LEU A 96 2.96 -0.09 -6.12
CA LEU A 96 2.34 1.06 -5.49
C LEU A 96 2.88 1.24 -4.07
N GLU A 97 2.95 2.49 -3.62
CA GLU A 97 3.40 2.80 -2.25
C GLU A 97 2.47 2.12 -1.23
N SER A 98 3.05 1.41 -0.27
CA SER A 98 2.29 0.72 0.78
C SER A 98 1.60 1.72 1.71
N VAL A 99 0.46 1.30 2.27
CA VAL A 99 -0.30 2.13 3.21
C VAL A 99 -0.50 1.32 4.47
N LEU A 100 0.44 1.47 5.41
CA LEU A 100 0.46 0.75 6.67
C LEU A 100 -0.20 1.56 7.80
N PRO A 101 -0.86 0.90 8.76
CA PRO A 101 -1.27 1.56 10.00
C PRO A 101 -0.08 2.17 10.71
N ASN A 102 -0.25 3.36 11.30
CA ASN A 102 0.78 4.07 12.05
C ASN A 102 2.05 4.40 11.25
N ILE A 103 1.98 4.44 9.92
CA ILE A 103 3.15 4.82 9.12
C ILE A 103 3.61 6.23 9.51
N GLU A 104 4.92 6.38 9.66
CA GLU A 104 5.49 7.69 9.93
C GLU A 104 5.43 8.54 8.66
N ILE A 105 4.53 9.52 8.66
CA ILE A 105 4.36 10.54 7.60
C ILE A 105 5.70 11.20 7.22
N SER A 106 6.64 11.31 8.16
CA SER A 106 8.01 11.81 7.93
C SER A 106 8.79 10.97 6.93
N THR A 107 8.68 9.65 6.98
CA THR A 107 9.38 8.74 6.07
C THR A 107 8.88 8.91 4.64
N PHE A 108 7.55 8.95 4.47
CA PHE A 108 6.94 9.20 3.16
C PHE A 108 7.33 10.58 2.59
N ARG A 109 7.39 11.61 3.44
CA ARG A 109 7.85 12.94 3.04
C ARG A 109 9.27 12.92 2.44
N GLU A 110 10.20 12.20 3.06
CA GLU A 110 11.57 12.10 2.56
C GLU A 110 11.63 11.37 1.20
N SER A 111 10.83 10.31 1.01
CA SER A 111 10.68 9.65 -0.29
C SER A 111 10.20 10.63 -1.37
N LEU A 112 9.17 11.42 -1.09
CA LEU A 112 8.64 12.43 -2.02
C LEU A 112 9.68 13.51 -2.38
N LYS A 113 10.50 13.96 -1.42
CA LYS A 113 11.62 14.87 -1.72
C LYS A 113 12.63 14.23 -2.67
N GLY A 114 12.90 12.93 -2.50
CA GLY A 114 13.74 12.15 -3.41
C GLY A 114 13.21 12.18 -4.84
N TYR A 115 11.92 11.89 -5.03
CA TYR A 115 11.29 11.91 -6.37
C TYR A 115 11.35 13.29 -7.02
N LYS A 116 11.04 14.36 -6.28
CA LYS A 116 11.09 15.74 -6.81
C LYS A 116 12.49 16.16 -7.26
N LYS A 117 13.54 15.68 -6.57
CA LYS A 117 14.93 15.93 -6.98
C LYS A 117 15.27 15.28 -8.31
N ILE A 118 14.76 14.07 -8.58
CA ILE A 118 15.01 13.36 -9.84
C ILE A 118 14.33 14.08 -11.01
N THR A 119 13.13 14.63 -10.81
CA THR A 119 12.39 15.39 -11.83
C THR A 119 13.09 16.69 -12.26
N LEU A 120 13.98 17.25 -11.45
CA LEU A 120 14.72 18.49 -11.76
C LEU A 120 16.02 18.27 -12.55
N ILE A 121 16.39 17.02 -12.85
CA ILE A 121 17.64 16.66 -13.57
C ILE A 121 17.33 16.16 -15.00
N VAL A 122 16.12 16.39 -15.52
CA VAL A 122 15.73 15.99 -16.89
C VAL A 122 15.43 17.20 -17.75
#